data_AF-A0A821NZH4-F1
#
_entry.id   AF-A0A821NZH4-F1
#
_cell.length_a   1.000
_cell.length_b   1.000
_cell.length_c   1.000
_cell.angle_alpha   90.00
_cell.angle_beta   90.00
_cell.angle_gamma   90.00
#
_symmetry.space_group_name_H-M   'P 1'
#
loop_
_entity.id
_entity.type
_entity.pdbx_description
1 polymer ?
#
loop_
_entity_poly.entity_id
_entity_poly.type
_entity_poly.pdbx_seq_one_letter_code
_entity_poly.pdbx_strand_id
1 'polypeptide(L)'
;YPLRSPFSTNIHPNARWQQNGITVAGGNRQGNGINQLSNPWGLYVDDDQTIYVADQSNHRIVEWKRGATSGQVVAGGNGQGSGDHQLDDPYDVIIDKERDSLIICDTSNGRVVRWPRRNGTSGETIISNISCWGLTMDENGSLYITDYGEAEVRRYRRGESQGTVVAGGNGRGNRLDQLSFPRYVFVDRDHSVYVSDRINHRVMKWMEGAKQGIVVAGGQGEGNDLTQLSSPLGVVVDQLGTVYVADAGNNQIMRWHKGATQGSVIVGGNGKGEQSNQLNGPIAFPFVVGLLPNRLKGTYHFMFNELKSIAVQMQMNCTPKSIMSGFEPCLLAVVTTDFVTATRTSYCFHFTQAIYRAIQRVGLSTSYNNNDGVNQYCRKLMALRLFPEAIIENTYDELIATMSINLRNVLNDLMEYFQEEWFLKVSISQWYVHGMNMRTNNNAEAFHSRFNHRVQVNHPNIWSFIQFLQGEENSFHHMRIQFSAGLGPRPKQAKAIAIQRRIDNLGKRYYDCAINAMEYFDGLSFIVAKRKK
;
A
#
# COMPACT_ATOMS: atom_id res chain seq x y z
N TYR A 1 -13.95 36.91 14.01
CA TYR A 1 -13.37 35.79 13.24
C TYR A 1 -11.94 35.59 13.69
N PRO A 2 -11.55 34.42 14.22
CA PRO A 2 -10.15 34.16 14.56
C PRO A 2 -9.31 34.03 13.29
N LEU A 3 -8.09 34.56 13.32
CA LEU A 3 -7.13 34.53 12.22
C LEU A 3 -6.66 33.08 11.98
N ARG A 4 -6.53 32.68 10.71
CA ARG A 4 -5.84 31.43 10.35
C ARG A 4 -4.34 31.70 10.36
N SER A 5 -3.61 31.04 11.24
CA SER A 5 -2.14 31.06 11.25
C SER A 5 -1.57 30.30 10.04
N PRO A 6 -0.42 30.72 9.46
CA PRO A 6 0.33 29.91 8.48
C PRO A 6 0.60 28.49 8.99
N PHE A 7 0.92 28.37 10.28
CA PHE A 7 1.40 27.14 10.91
C PHE A 7 0.23 26.26 11.38
N SER A 8 -0.82 26.23 10.56
CA SER A 8 -2.08 25.56 10.81
C SER A 8 -2.39 24.59 9.67
N THR A 9 -1.51 23.61 9.48
CA THR A 9 -1.81 22.36 8.78
C THR A 9 -2.95 21.63 9.48
N ASN A 10 -4.19 22.06 9.18
CA ASN A 10 -5.44 21.41 9.58
C ASN A 10 -5.63 20.11 8.78
N ILE A 11 -4.63 19.23 8.85
CA ILE A 11 -4.74 17.83 8.50
C ILE A 11 -5.67 17.23 9.55
N HIS A 12 -6.95 17.15 9.19
CA HIS A 12 -7.97 16.47 10.00
C HIS A 12 -7.43 15.09 10.42
N PRO A 13 -7.65 14.59 11.65
CA PRO A 13 -7.06 13.32 12.10
C PRO A 13 -7.44 12.12 11.21
N ASN A 14 -8.58 12.21 10.51
CA ASN A 14 -9.05 11.24 9.50
C ASN A 14 -8.89 11.76 8.05
N ALA A 15 -7.98 12.69 7.78
CA ALA A 15 -7.74 13.24 6.44
C ALA A 15 -7.30 12.15 5.47
N ARG A 16 -7.90 12.16 4.27
CA ARG A 16 -7.61 11.21 3.20
C ARG A 16 -7.04 11.97 2.02
N TRP A 17 -5.81 11.65 1.62
CA TRP A 17 -5.23 12.16 0.39
C TRP A 17 -6.11 11.76 -0.80
N GLN A 18 -6.39 12.68 -1.71
CA GLN A 18 -7.15 12.36 -2.91
C GLN A 18 -6.31 11.50 -3.86
N GLN A 19 -6.98 10.55 -4.52
CA GLN A 19 -6.32 9.41 -5.16
C GLN A 19 -5.45 9.75 -6.37
N ASN A 20 -5.84 10.78 -7.12
CA ASN A 20 -5.16 11.20 -8.32
C ASN A 20 -4.27 12.38 -7.95
N GLY A 21 -3.04 12.09 -7.52
CA GLY A 21 -2.01 13.10 -7.35
C GLY A 21 -1.69 13.74 -8.70
N ILE A 22 -2.30 14.90 -8.96
CA ILE A 22 -2.00 15.70 -10.14
C ILE A 22 -0.71 16.50 -9.91
N THR A 23 0.10 16.65 -10.96
CA THR A 23 1.29 17.51 -10.94
C THR A 23 0.84 18.97 -10.85
N VAL A 24 0.89 19.53 -9.63
CA VAL A 24 0.55 20.93 -9.32
C VAL A 24 1.75 21.88 -9.45
N ALA A 25 2.96 21.34 -9.50
CA ALA A 25 4.23 22.06 -9.69
C ALA A 25 5.23 21.15 -10.42
N GLY A 26 6.11 21.74 -11.25
CA GLY A 26 7.09 21.00 -12.06
C GLY A 26 6.48 20.10 -13.14
N GLY A 27 7.20 19.02 -13.50
CA GLY A 27 6.79 18.05 -14.51
C GLY A 27 7.85 17.79 -15.58
N ASN A 28 7.42 17.24 -16.72
CA ASN A 28 8.16 17.20 -18.00
C ASN A 28 9.62 16.71 -17.99
N ARG A 29 9.98 15.81 -17.06
CA ARG A 29 11.33 15.30 -16.79
C ARG A 29 12.30 16.39 -16.29
N GLN A 30 13.49 15.96 -15.88
CA GLN A 30 14.55 16.87 -15.45
C GLN A 30 14.93 17.85 -16.56
N GLY A 31 15.14 19.12 -16.18
CA GLY A 31 15.54 20.20 -17.09
C GLY A 31 15.40 21.58 -16.46
N ASN A 32 15.61 22.62 -17.27
CA ASN A 32 15.59 24.02 -16.86
C ASN A 32 14.42 24.83 -17.44
N GLY A 33 13.52 24.20 -18.21
CA GLY A 33 12.27 24.82 -18.65
C GLY A 33 11.38 25.25 -17.47
N ILE A 34 10.39 26.10 -17.72
CA ILE A 34 9.54 26.69 -16.65
C ILE A 34 8.64 25.66 -15.93
N ASN A 35 8.38 24.52 -16.58
CA ASN A 35 7.68 23.35 -16.02
C ASN A 35 8.59 22.12 -15.94
N GLN A 36 9.88 22.34 -15.71
CA GLN A 36 10.89 21.33 -15.40
C GLN A 36 11.67 21.76 -14.16
N LEU A 37 12.24 20.79 -13.46
CA LEU A 37 13.03 21.00 -12.24
C LEU A 37 14.33 20.18 -12.34
N SER A 38 15.38 20.59 -11.64
CA SER A 38 16.68 19.91 -11.59
C SER A 38 17.17 19.86 -10.15
N ASN A 39 17.09 18.66 -9.55
CA ASN A 39 17.30 18.42 -8.12
C ASN A 39 16.48 19.38 -7.21
N PRO A 40 15.14 19.43 -7.33
CA PRO A 40 14.32 20.23 -6.41
C PRO A 40 14.36 19.64 -4.99
N TRP A 41 14.48 20.50 -3.96
CA TRP A 41 14.54 20.06 -2.56
C TRP A 41 13.42 20.66 -1.70
N GLY A 42 13.62 21.85 -1.15
CA GLY A 42 12.65 22.53 -0.29
C GLY A 42 11.42 22.98 -1.05
N LEU A 43 10.27 22.91 -0.37
CA LEU A 43 8.99 23.38 -0.89
C LEU A 43 8.19 24.04 0.22
N TYR A 44 7.48 25.11 -0.14
CA TYR A 44 6.56 25.80 0.76
C TYR A 44 5.22 26.02 0.09
N VAL A 45 4.13 25.93 0.86
CA VAL A 45 2.76 26.16 0.40
C VAL A 45 2.12 27.18 1.33
N ASP A 46 1.54 28.24 0.76
CA ASP A 46 0.90 29.30 1.53
C ASP A 46 -0.63 29.14 1.65
N ASP A 47 -1.28 30.09 2.32
CA ASP A 47 -2.74 30.07 2.57
C ASP A 47 -3.57 30.12 1.28
N ASP A 48 -3.03 30.79 0.24
CA ASP A 48 -3.62 30.88 -1.09
C ASP A 48 -3.44 29.58 -1.91
N GLN A 49 -2.72 28.60 -1.36
CA GLN A 49 -2.30 27.34 -2.00
C GLN A 49 -1.35 27.58 -3.19
N THR A 50 -0.52 28.62 -3.08
CA THR A 50 0.61 28.88 -3.97
C THR A 50 1.82 28.09 -3.49
N ILE A 51 2.44 27.36 -4.41
CA ILE A 51 3.56 26.46 -4.15
C ILE A 51 4.85 27.14 -4.60
N TYR A 52 5.85 27.20 -3.71
CA TYR A 52 7.20 27.67 -4.00
C TYR A 52 8.15 26.48 -3.91
N VAL A 53 9.04 26.31 -4.89
CA VAL A 53 10.00 25.20 -4.95
C VAL A 53 11.41 25.76 -5.12
N ALA A 54 12.33 25.28 -4.29
CA ALA A 54 13.76 25.50 -4.44
C ALA A 54 14.32 24.54 -5.51
N ASP A 55 14.60 25.08 -6.69
CA ASP A 55 15.01 24.34 -7.89
C ASP A 55 16.54 24.38 -8.00
N GLN A 56 17.19 23.65 -7.08
CA GLN A 56 18.60 23.80 -6.69
C GLN A 56 19.56 23.91 -7.88
N SER A 57 19.64 22.89 -8.73
CA SER A 57 20.59 22.84 -9.85
C SER A 57 20.14 23.65 -11.08
N ASN A 58 19.09 24.46 -10.93
CA ASN A 58 18.72 25.55 -11.85
C ASN A 58 18.91 26.94 -11.19
N HIS A 59 19.47 27.00 -9.97
CA HIS A 59 19.87 28.21 -9.25
C HIS A 59 18.74 29.25 -9.11
N ARG A 60 17.51 28.77 -8.80
CA ARG A 60 16.28 29.59 -8.80
C ARG A 60 15.20 29.08 -7.83
N ILE A 61 14.26 29.96 -7.51
CA ILE A 61 12.97 29.61 -6.90
C ILE A 61 11.86 29.75 -7.94
N VAL A 62 10.99 28.74 -8.03
CA VAL A 62 9.85 28.74 -8.96
C VAL A 62 8.52 28.65 -8.20
N GLU A 63 7.57 29.49 -8.59
CA GLU A 63 6.22 29.61 -8.04
C GLU A 63 5.18 28.93 -8.96
N TRP A 64 4.24 28.18 -8.39
CA TRP A 64 2.98 27.77 -9.02
C TRP A 64 1.81 28.26 -8.17
N LYS A 65 1.08 29.26 -8.68
CA LYS A 65 -0.19 29.71 -8.08
C LYS A 65 -1.27 28.64 -8.22
N ARG A 66 -2.24 28.63 -7.30
CA ARG A 66 -3.30 27.62 -7.24
C ARG A 66 -4.04 27.47 -8.59
N GLY A 67 -3.87 26.31 -9.24
CA GLY A 67 -4.49 26.00 -10.54
C GLY A 67 -3.73 26.53 -11.77
N ALA A 68 -2.53 27.08 -11.61
CA ALA A 68 -1.66 27.46 -12.73
C ALA A 68 -1.17 26.23 -13.49
N THR A 69 -1.15 26.33 -14.83
CA THR A 69 -0.61 25.29 -15.73
C THR A 69 0.88 25.49 -16.04
N SER A 70 1.47 26.61 -15.60
CA SER A 70 2.90 26.88 -15.72
C SER A 70 3.45 27.61 -14.50
N GLY A 71 4.73 27.37 -14.19
CA GLY A 71 5.44 28.07 -13.12
C GLY A 71 5.81 29.51 -13.50
N GLN A 72 6.34 30.24 -12.52
CA GLN A 72 7.01 31.54 -12.68
C GLN A 72 8.30 31.55 -11.85
N VAL A 73 9.43 31.98 -12.44
CA VAL A 73 10.65 32.23 -11.65
C VAL A 73 10.42 33.49 -10.82
N VAL A 74 10.63 33.39 -9.50
CA VAL A 74 10.36 34.48 -8.54
C VAL A 74 11.59 34.93 -7.74
N ALA A 75 12.67 34.14 -7.77
CA ALA A 75 13.99 34.53 -7.27
C ALA A 75 15.10 33.76 -7.99
N GLY A 76 16.30 34.34 -8.10
CA GLY A 76 17.43 33.77 -8.82
C GLY A 76 17.17 33.60 -10.33
N GLY A 77 17.74 32.56 -10.93
CA GLY A 77 17.58 32.23 -12.36
C GLY A 77 18.48 33.03 -13.32
N ASN A 78 19.16 34.09 -12.84
CA ASN A 78 20.14 34.87 -13.60
C ASN A 78 21.54 34.22 -13.62
N GLY A 79 21.57 32.90 -13.85
CA GLY A 79 22.76 32.06 -13.69
C GLY A 79 23.17 31.83 -12.24
N GLN A 80 24.09 30.88 -12.05
CA GLN A 80 24.76 30.61 -10.79
C GLN A 80 25.60 31.82 -10.34
N GLY A 81 25.55 32.18 -9.05
CA GLY A 81 26.50 33.11 -8.45
C GLY A 81 26.02 33.80 -7.18
N SER A 82 26.86 34.72 -6.67
CA SER A 82 26.70 35.41 -5.40
C SER A 82 26.13 36.83 -5.50
N GLY A 83 25.77 37.30 -6.70
CA GLY A 83 25.11 38.59 -6.91
C GLY A 83 23.80 38.73 -6.13
N ASP A 84 23.32 39.97 -6.00
CA ASP A 84 22.01 40.27 -5.37
C ASP A 84 20.86 39.72 -6.23
N HIS A 85 21.00 39.74 -7.55
CA HIS A 85 20.07 39.14 -8.51
C HIS A 85 20.35 37.64 -8.80
N GLN A 86 21.20 36.96 -8.02
CA GLN A 86 21.59 35.56 -8.22
C GLN A 86 21.37 34.68 -6.98
N LEU A 87 21.43 33.37 -7.19
CA LEU A 87 21.47 32.34 -6.15
C LEU A 87 22.51 31.27 -6.54
N ASP A 88 22.94 30.45 -5.59
CA ASP A 88 23.76 29.27 -5.81
C ASP A 88 23.32 28.10 -4.91
N ASP A 89 22.93 26.99 -5.54
CA ASP A 89 22.29 25.82 -4.94
C ASP A 89 21.23 26.15 -3.88
N PRO A 90 20.18 26.94 -4.18
CA PRO A 90 19.14 27.22 -3.20
C PRO A 90 18.45 25.92 -2.76
N TYR A 91 18.48 25.62 -1.46
CA TYR A 91 18.00 24.34 -0.93
C TYR A 91 16.60 24.43 -0.34
N ASP A 92 16.23 25.55 0.30
CA ASP A 92 14.93 25.73 0.94
C ASP A 92 14.40 27.16 0.84
N VAL A 93 13.08 27.31 0.93
CA VAL A 93 12.38 28.60 0.80
C VAL A 93 11.12 28.63 1.68
N ILE A 94 10.91 29.73 2.40
CA ILE A 94 9.69 30.00 3.18
C ILE A 94 9.19 31.43 2.93
N ILE A 95 8.04 31.83 3.49
CA ILE A 95 7.48 33.17 3.34
C ILE A 95 7.42 33.92 4.68
N ASP A 96 8.07 35.08 4.75
CA ASP A 96 7.75 36.13 5.73
C ASP A 96 6.53 36.90 5.21
N LYS A 97 5.36 36.60 5.79
CA LYS A 97 4.07 37.21 5.38
C LYS A 97 3.95 38.69 5.77
N GLU A 98 4.61 39.13 6.84
CA GLU A 98 4.50 40.54 7.29
C GLU A 98 5.32 41.48 6.41
N ARG A 99 6.40 40.98 5.80
CA ARG A 99 7.20 41.71 4.81
C ARG A 99 6.84 41.37 3.35
N ASP A 100 5.86 40.49 3.14
CA ASP A 100 5.51 39.88 1.85
C ASP A 100 6.77 39.50 1.04
N SER A 101 7.62 38.67 1.64
CA SER A 101 8.93 38.32 1.11
C SER A 101 9.24 36.83 1.24
N LEU A 102 9.98 36.29 0.27
CA LEU A 102 10.58 34.96 0.33
C LEU A 102 11.83 35.03 1.21
N ILE A 103 12.02 34.04 2.07
CA ILE A 103 13.27 33.81 2.80
C ILE A 103 13.86 32.52 2.24
N ILE A 104 15.06 32.61 1.65
CA ILE A 104 15.68 31.57 0.82
C ILE A 104 17.02 31.17 1.45
N CYS A 105 17.24 29.88 1.65
CA CYS A 105 18.56 29.35 1.97
C CYS A 105 19.35 29.21 0.68
N ASP A 106 20.45 29.96 0.58
CA ASP A 106 21.28 30.11 -0.61
C ASP A 106 22.62 29.39 -0.35
N THR A 107 22.56 28.06 -0.45
CA THR A 107 23.44 27.10 0.24
C THR A 107 24.91 27.24 -0.14
N SER A 108 25.22 27.27 -1.44
CA SER A 108 26.60 27.33 -1.92
C SER A 108 27.21 28.74 -1.76
N ASN A 109 26.36 29.76 -1.60
CA ASN A 109 26.74 31.10 -1.16
C ASN A 109 26.86 31.25 0.38
N GLY A 110 26.53 30.22 1.17
CA GLY A 110 26.67 30.23 2.64
C GLY A 110 25.83 31.29 3.37
N ARG A 111 24.65 31.63 2.82
CA ARG A 111 23.84 32.78 3.27
C ARG A 111 22.33 32.49 3.23
N VAL A 112 21.56 33.32 3.93
CA VAL A 112 20.10 33.40 3.78
C VAL A 112 19.71 34.75 3.19
N VAL A 113 18.89 34.71 2.15
CA VAL A 113 18.47 35.85 1.33
C VAL A 113 16.99 36.15 1.56
N ARG A 114 16.64 37.42 1.77
CA ARG A 114 15.26 37.93 1.71
C ARG A 114 14.99 38.51 0.32
N TRP A 115 14.01 37.97 -0.39
CA TRP A 115 13.64 38.40 -1.73
C TRP A 115 12.20 38.95 -1.75
N PRO A 116 11.91 40.13 -2.35
CA PRO A 116 10.54 40.65 -2.41
C PRO A 116 9.62 39.70 -3.17
N ARG A 117 8.51 39.24 -2.56
CA ARG A 117 7.65 38.19 -3.14
C ARG A 117 6.95 38.62 -4.43
N ARG A 118 6.80 39.94 -4.63
CA ARG A 118 6.21 40.54 -5.84
C ARG A 118 7.20 41.52 -6.45
N ASN A 119 7.42 41.40 -7.76
CA ASN A 119 8.26 42.29 -8.56
C ASN A 119 9.72 42.45 -8.06
N GLY A 120 10.24 41.54 -7.23
CA GLY A 120 11.61 41.58 -6.74
C GLY A 120 12.62 41.15 -7.82
N THR A 121 13.51 42.05 -8.22
CA THR A 121 14.60 41.78 -9.18
C THR A 121 15.88 41.27 -8.51
N SER A 122 16.05 41.52 -7.21
CA SER A 122 17.17 41.06 -6.40
C SER A 122 16.77 40.85 -4.94
N GLY A 123 17.61 40.14 -4.20
CA GLY A 123 17.44 39.81 -2.79
C GLY A 123 18.54 40.37 -1.89
N GLU A 124 18.16 40.60 -0.64
CA GLU A 124 19.00 41.14 0.42
C GLU A 124 19.58 40.00 1.26
N THR A 125 20.90 39.96 1.47
CA THR A 125 21.52 39.00 2.39
C THR A 125 21.20 39.39 3.84
N ILE A 126 20.34 38.63 4.52
CA ILE A 126 19.93 38.92 5.90
C ILE A 126 20.77 38.20 6.95
N ILE A 127 21.35 37.05 6.60
CA ILE A 127 22.29 36.27 7.43
C ILE A 127 23.38 35.71 6.50
N SER A 128 24.63 35.77 6.94
CA SER A 128 25.81 35.27 6.21
C SER A 128 26.64 34.32 7.08
N ASN A 129 27.59 33.62 6.47
CA ASN A 129 28.49 32.66 7.13
C ASN A 129 27.73 31.55 7.88
N ILE A 130 26.73 30.97 7.23
CA ILE A 130 25.88 29.89 7.76
C ILE A 130 25.77 28.76 6.76
N SER A 131 25.99 27.51 7.19
CA SER A 131 25.71 26.35 6.34
C SER A 131 24.22 26.00 6.43
N CYS A 132 23.37 26.93 5.98
CA CYS A 132 21.91 26.74 6.02
C CYS A 132 21.52 25.53 5.15
N TRP A 133 20.51 24.77 5.58
CA TRP A 133 19.79 23.83 4.71
C TRP A 133 18.29 24.07 4.87
N GLY A 134 17.66 23.48 5.89
CA GLY A 134 16.25 23.71 6.20
C GLY A 134 15.97 25.05 6.87
N LEU A 135 14.82 25.65 6.54
CA LEU A 135 14.30 26.89 7.11
C LEU A 135 12.90 26.70 7.72
N THR A 136 12.62 27.36 8.84
CA THR A 136 11.24 27.58 9.30
C THR A 136 11.14 28.87 10.11
N MET A 137 9.93 29.36 10.37
CA MET A 137 9.70 30.63 11.09
C MET A 137 8.55 30.46 12.08
N ASP A 138 8.62 31.08 13.25
CA ASP A 138 7.53 31.05 14.24
C ASP A 138 6.51 32.18 14.08
N GLU A 139 5.42 32.14 14.86
CA GLU A 139 4.35 33.16 14.86
C GLU A 139 4.84 34.55 15.31
N ASN A 140 6.05 34.67 15.90
CA ASN A 140 6.68 35.95 16.21
C ASN A 140 7.60 36.45 15.07
N GLY A 141 7.76 35.69 13.99
CA GLY A 141 8.71 35.98 12.91
C GLY A 141 10.18 35.77 13.29
N SER A 142 10.45 34.86 14.25
CA SER A 142 11.81 34.37 14.51
C SER A 142 12.14 33.29 13.48
N LEU A 143 13.28 33.41 12.80
CA LEU A 143 13.75 32.47 11.79
C LEU A 143 14.58 31.36 12.47
N TYR A 144 14.29 30.11 12.15
CA TYR A 144 15.01 28.93 12.62
C TYR A 144 15.69 28.28 11.41
N ILE A 145 17.00 28.04 11.53
CA ILE A 145 17.84 27.56 10.44
C ILE A 145 18.59 26.33 10.92
N THR A 146 18.53 25.25 10.15
CA THR A 146 19.45 24.13 10.30
C THR A 146 20.84 24.55 9.83
N ASP A 147 21.83 24.65 10.73
CA ASP A 147 23.24 24.70 10.32
C ASP A 147 23.78 23.27 10.23
N TYR A 148 24.10 22.88 9.01
CA TYR A 148 24.58 21.54 8.67
C TYR A 148 26.05 21.32 8.99
N GLY A 149 26.87 22.38 8.96
CA GLY A 149 28.30 22.31 9.25
C GLY A 149 28.55 22.07 10.73
N GLU A 150 27.91 22.91 11.56
CA GLU A 150 28.00 22.83 13.02
C GLU A 150 27.07 21.77 13.64
N ALA A 151 26.21 21.13 12.81
CA ALA A 151 25.23 20.12 13.19
C ALA A 151 24.27 20.59 14.29
N GLU A 152 23.61 21.72 14.05
CA GLU A 152 22.73 22.39 15.02
C GLU A 152 21.55 23.11 14.36
N VAL A 153 20.66 23.68 15.17
CA VAL A 153 19.63 24.62 14.73
C VAL A 153 19.82 25.94 15.47
N ARG A 154 19.88 27.04 14.72
CA ARG A 154 19.97 28.41 15.24
C ARG A 154 18.64 29.14 15.06
N ARG A 155 18.17 29.82 16.11
CA ARG A 155 17.08 30.78 16.07
C ARG A 155 17.63 32.21 16.00
N TYR A 156 17.12 32.99 15.05
CA TYR A 156 17.36 34.41 14.88
C TYR A 156 16.04 35.15 15.08
N ARG A 157 15.91 36.01 16.10
CA ARG A 157 14.77 36.93 16.21
C ARG A 157 14.91 38.04 15.15
N ARG A 158 13.83 38.81 14.94
CA ARG A 158 13.81 39.92 13.97
C ARG A 158 14.94 40.92 14.25
N GLY A 159 15.89 41.02 13.32
CA GLY A 159 17.04 41.94 13.41
C GLY A 159 18.26 41.38 14.17
N GLU A 160 18.20 40.16 14.71
CA GLU A 160 19.40 39.48 15.19
C GLU A 160 20.22 38.99 13.99
N SER A 161 21.49 39.41 13.91
CA SER A 161 22.47 38.86 12.96
C SER A 161 23.28 37.69 13.52
N GLN A 162 23.09 37.37 14.81
CA GLN A 162 23.75 36.29 15.54
C GLN A 162 22.68 35.37 16.13
N GLY A 163 22.66 34.11 15.71
CA GLY A 163 21.62 33.16 16.09
C GLY A 163 21.90 32.49 17.44
N THR A 164 20.85 32.27 18.23
CA THR A 164 20.91 31.44 19.43
C THR A 164 20.75 29.96 19.06
N VAL A 165 21.65 29.09 19.51
CA VAL A 165 21.49 27.63 19.32
C VAL A 165 20.30 27.12 20.15
N VAL A 166 19.41 26.35 19.51
CA VAL A 166 18.16 25.82 20.10
C VAL A 166 17.98 24.31 19.96
N ALA A 167 18.79 23.64 19.13
CA ALA A 167 18.92 22.18 19.09
C ALA A 167 20.32 21.78 18.59
N GLY A 168 20.87 20.65 19.04
CA GLY A 168 22.25 20.26 18.74
C GLY A 168 23.29 21.13 19.45
N GLY A 169 24.36 21.50 18.74
CA GLY A 169 25.42 22.41 19.21
C GLY A 169 26.52 21.77 20.06
N ASN A 170 26.34 20.52 20.51
CA ASN A 170 27.36 19.76 21.25
C ASN A 170 28.26 18.93 20.31
N GLY A 171 28.52 19.47 19.12
CA GLY A 171 29.21 18.80 18.02
C GLY A 171 28.43 17.62 17.42
N ARG A 172 28.93 17.12 16.29
CA ARG A 172 28.29 16.02 15.55
C ARG A 172 28.33 14.69 16.31
N GLY A 173 27.20 14.00 16.37
CA GLY A 173 27.08 12.67 16.98
C GLY A 173 25.64 12.16 17.09
N ASN A 174 25.42 11.12 17.91
CA ASN A 174 24.13 10.42 18.04
C ASN A 174 23.52 10.45 19.46
N ARG A 175 24.12 11.18 20.40
CA ARG A 175 23.52 11.42 21.73
C ARG A 175 22.26 12.30 21.62
N LEU A 176 21.53 12.47 22.72
CA LEU A 176 20.28 13.25 22.75
C LEU A 176 20.50 14.76 22.68
N ASP A 177 21.71 15.22 22.96
CA ASP A 177 22.21 16.60 22.89
C ASP A 177 22.93 16.91 21.55
N GLN A 178 22.97 15.94 20.63
CA GLN A 178 23.71 16.00 19.36
C GLN A 178 22.84 15.67 18.14
N LEU A 179 23.31 16.09 16.96
CA LEU A 179 22.74 15.78 15.65
C LEU A 179 23.84 15.25 14.71
N SER A 180 23.46 14.57 13.63
CA SER A 180 24.36 14.07 12.59
C SER A 180 23.79 14.36 11.21
N PHE A 181 24.32 15.42 10.60
CA PHE A 181 23.85 15.95 9.32
C PHE A 181 22.34 16.27 9.33
N PRO A 182 21.89 17.16 10.23
CA PRO A 182 20.49 17.57 10.27
C PRO A 182 20.07 18.20 8.92
N ARG A 183 18.78 18.10 8.59
CA ARG A 183 18.24 18.56 7.30
C ARG A 183 17.17 19.62 7.48
N TYR A 184 15.95 19.19 7.79
CA TYR A 184 14.78 20.03 7.86
C TYR A 184 14.39 20.31 9.31
N VAL A 185 13.84 21.49 9.54
CA VAL A 185 13.44 21.99 10.85
C VAL A 185 11.96 22.37 10.82
N PHE A 186 11.24 22.02 11.87
CA PHE A 186 9.85 22.45 12.10
C PHE A 186 9.72 22.95 13.53
N VAL A 187 8.92 23.98 13.76
CA VAL A 187 8.66 24.55 15.11
C VAL A 187 7.16 24.52 15.40
N ASP A 188 6.77 23.98 16.55
CA ASP A 188 5.38 24.00 17.02
C ASP A 188 5.05 25.27 17.84
N ARG A 189 3.77 25.40 18.24
CA ARG A 189 3.28 26.54 19.05
C ARG A 189 3.83 26.57 20.47
N ASP A 190 4.40 25.47 20.96
CA ASP A 190 5.08 25.39 22.25
C ASP A 190 6.58 25.74 22.09
N HIS A 191 6.93 26.49 21.02
CA HIS A 191 8.29 26.83 20.56
C HIS A 191 9.26 25.63 20.48
N SER A 192 8.73 24.42 20.33
CA SER A 192 9.55 23.22 20.32
C SER A 192 10.09 22.91 18.93
N VAL A 193 11.39 22.64 18.86
CA VAL A 193 12.14 22.44 17.61
C VAL A 193 12.19 20.95 17.27
N TYR A 194 11.65 20.59 16.11
CA TYR A 194 11.72 19.25 15.53
C TYR A 194 12.75 19.24 14.41
N VAL A 195 13.64 18.25 14.41
CA VAL A 195 14.75 18.15 13.45
C VAL A 195 14.81 16.76 12.84
N SER A 196 14.89 16.67 11.52
CA SER A 196 15.23 15.43 10.82
C SER A 196 16.75 15.19 10.92
N ASP A 197 17.10 14.24 11.78
CA ASP A 197 18.47 13.91 12.13
C ASP A 197 18.97 12.79 11.21
N ARG A 198 19.27 13.17 9.97
CA ARG A 198 19.31 12.30 8.78
C ARG A 198 20.14 11.03 8.97
N ILE A 199 21.38 11.16 9.44
CA ILE A 199 22.32 10.01 9.56
C ILE A 199 22.15 9.25 10.88
N ASN A 200 21.43 9.80 11.85
CA ASN A 200 20.99 9.05 13.03
C ASN A 200 19.60 8.39 12.83
N HIS A 201 19.03 8.51 11.62
CA HIS A 201 17.79 7.85 11.18
C HIS A 201 16.61 8.03 12.15
N ARG A 202 16.44 9.26 12.61
CA ARG A 202 15.45 9.66 13.62
C ARG A 202 14.93 11.07 13.38
N VAL A 203 13.78 11.38 13.97
CA VAL A 203 13.35 12.76 14.22
C VAL A 203 13.47 13.03 15.70
N MET A 204 14.14 14.14 16.04
CA MET A 204 14.35 14.60 17.41
C MET A 204 13.47 15.82 17.69
N LYS A 205 12.92 15.93 18.91
CA LYS A 205 12.22 17.12 19.43
C LYS A 205 12.99 17.71 20.61
N TRP A 206 13.37 18.98 20.53
CA TRP A 206 13.74 19.80 21.69
C TRP A 206 12.54 20.65 22.12
N MET A 207 12.29 20.73 23.43
CA MET A 207 11.39 21.73 24.02
C MET A 207 12.17 23.04 24.26
N GLU A 208 11.52 24.20 24.31
CA GLU A 208 12.27 25.47 24.49
C GLU A 208 13.13 25.44 25.78
N GLY A 209 14.39 25.83 25.66
CA GLY A 209 15.37 25.83 26.75
C GLY A 209 15.95 24.46 27.12
N ALA A 210 15.47 23.35 26.54
CA ALA A 210 15.96 22.01 26.84
C ALA A 210 17.42 21.80 26.38
N LYS A 211 18.24 21.15 27.21
CA LYS A 211 19.65 20.83 26.89
C LYS A 211 19.82 19.59 26.02
N GLN A 212 18.81 18.73 25.96
CA GLN A 212 18.76 17.54 25.12
C GLN A 212 17.35 17.36 24.56
N GLY A 213 17.25 16.73 23.39
CA GLY A 213 15.98 16.39 22.77
C GLY A 213 15.50 14.99 23.13
N ILE A 214 14.32 14.63 22.62
CA ILE A 214 13.73 13.29 22.68
C ILE A 214 13.48 12.76 21.26
N VAL A 215 13.62 11.45 21.06
CA VAL A 215 13.24 10.81 19.79
C VAL A 215 11.71 10.79 19.69
N VAL A 216 11.17 11.25 18.56
CA VAL A 216 9.72 11.28 18.29
C VAL A 216 9.30 10.50 17.04
N ALA A 217 10.26 10.08 16.21
CA ALA A 217 10.07 9.10 15.14
C ALA A 217 11.40 8.40 14.82
N GLY A 218 11.34 7.14 14.36
CA GLY A 218 12.53 6.33 14.06
C GLY A 218 13.42 6.05 15.27
N GLY A 219 14.74 6.01 15.05
CA GLY A 219 15.75 5.85 16.11
C GLY A 219 16.03 4.41 16.54
N GLN A 220 15.37 3.41 15.98
CA GLN A 220 15.70 1.98 16.15
C GLN A 220 16.72 1.48 15.09
N GLY A 221 17.71 2.32 14.78
CA GLY A 221 18.66 2.09 13.68
C GLY A 221 18.08 2.40 12.29
N GLU A 222 18.89 2.16 11.25
CA GLU A 222 18.42 2.25 9.86
C GLU A 222 17.55 1.03 9.49
N GLY A 223 16.46 1.28 8.76
CA GLY A 223 15.69 0.24 8.11
C GLY A 223 14.29 0.70 7.74
N ASN A 224 13.38 -0.25 7.51
CA ASN A 224 12.03 -0.02 7.00
C ASN A 224 10.90 -0.63 7.86
N ASP A 225 11.21 -1.14 9.05
CA ASP A 225 10.20 -1.48 10.05
C ASP A 225 9.45 -0.24 10.55
N LEU A 226 8.25 -0.42 11.10
CA LEU A 226 7.39 0.69 11.57
C LEU A 226 7.99 1.49 12.75
N THR A 227 9.11 1.05 13.32
CA THR A 227 9.88 1.72 14.39
C THR A 227 11.16 2.40 13.87
N GLN A 228 11.46 2.28 12.57
CA GLN A 228 12.69 2.73 11.93
C GLN A 228 12.44 3.84 10.91
N LEU A 229 13.54 4.37 10.36
CA LEU A 229 13.59 5.26 9.20
C LEU A 229 14.88 4.94 8.42
N SER A 230 14.99 5.40 7.17
CA SER A 230 16.25 5.51 6.45
C SER A 230 16.39 6.92 5.86
N SER A 231 17.47 7.61 6.27
CA SER A 231 17.82 8.97 5.82
C SER A 231 16.64 9.96 5.75
N PRO A 232 15.90 10.22 6.85
CA PRO A 232 14.77 11.15 6.84
C PRO A 232 15.20 12.56 6.43
N LEU A 233 14.37 13.21 5.58
CA LEU A 233 14.65 14.54 5.03
C LEU A 233 13.68 15.59 5.56
N GLY A 234 12.41 15.57 5.16
CA GLY A 234 11.39 16.52 5.60
C GLY A 234 10.67 16.09 6.89
N VAL A 235 10.22 17.06 7.69
CA VAL A 235 9.38 16.83 8.88
C VAL A 235 8.34 17.95 9.01
N VAL A 236 7.09 17.58 9.32
CA VAL A 236 6.03 18.51 9.76
C VAL A 236 5.21 17.89 10.87
N VAL A 237 4.55 18.71 11.70
CA VAL A 237 3.74 18.24 12.84
C VAL A 237 2.35 18.88 12.80
N ASP A 238 1.30 18.11 13.09
CA ASP A 238 -0.07 18.64 13.19
C ASP A 238 -0.38 19.21 14.59
N GLN A 239 -1.55 19.84 14.72
CA GLN A 239 -2.03 20.44 15.98
C GLN A 239 -2.26 19.41 17.13
N LEU A 240 -2.28 18.11 16.82
CA LEU A 240 -2.42 17.04 17.81
C LEU A 240 -1.05 16.50 18.27
N GLY A 241 0.05 17.00 17.69
CA GLY A 241 1.40 16.50 17.89
C GLY A 241 1.70 15.21 17.11
N THR A 242 0.93 14.90 16.06
CA THR A 242 1.27 13.84 15.11
C THR A 242 2.43 14.30 14.24
N VAL A 243 3.54 13.57 14.25
CA VAL A 243 4.74 13.85 13.45
C VAL A 243 4.63 13.13 12.11
N TYR A 244 4.82 13.86 11.02
CA TYR A 244 4.87 13.36 9.65
C TYR A 244 6.31 13.52 9.12
N VAL A 245 6.86 12.45 8.55
CA VAL A 245 8.27 12.35 8.17
C VAL A 245 8.40 11.89 6.73
N ALA A 246 9.19 12.61 5.92
CA ALA A 246 9.63 12.13 4.62
C ALA A 246 10.84 11.20 4.81
N ASP A 247 10.55 9.91 4.85
CA ASP A 247 11.45 8.79 5.06
C ASP A 247 12.11 8.41 3.72
N ALA A 248 13.09 9.22 3.32
CA ALA A 248 13.51 9.32 1.93
C ALA A 248 14.26 8.10 1.41
N GLY A 249 15.07 7.43 2.24
CA GLY A 249 15.76 6.19 1.84
C GLY A 249 14.77 5.06 1.53
N ASN A 250 13.64 5.03 2.24
CA ASN A 250 12.54 4.09 2.01
C ASN A 250 11.50 4.58 0.98
N ASN A 251 11.69 5.78 0.40
CA ASN A 251 10.82 6.40 -0.61
C ASN A 251 9.35 6.50 -0.13
N GLN A 252 9.14 6.93 1.12
CA GLN A 252 7.80 6.96 1.75
C GLN A 252 7.59 8.16 2.68
N ILE A 253 6.32 8.48 2.95
CA ILE A 253 5.92 9.38 4.04
C ILE A 253 5.33 8.54 5.15
N MET A 254 5.92 8.64 6.35
CA MET A 254 5.44 7.98 7.56
C MET A 254 4.85 8.98 8.56
N ARG A 255 4.00 8.47 9.46
CA ARG A 255 3.25 9.24 10.44
C ARG A 255 3.29 8.56 11.81
N TRP A 256 3.76 9.25 12.85
CA TRP A 256 3.68 8.84 14.26
C TRP A 256 2.70 9.74 15.00
N HIS A 257 1.74 9.17 15.73
CA HIS A 257 0.93 9.95 16.67
C HIS A 257 1.74 10.29 17.95
N LYS A 258 1.34 11.35 18.65
CA LYS A 258 2.03 11.82 19.87
C LYS A 258 2.19 10.69 20.90
N GLY A 259 3.43 10.29 21.17
CA GLY A 259 3.78 9.21 22.10
C GLY A 259 3.68 7.78 21.55
N ALA A 260 3.43 7.60 20.24
CA ALA A 260 3.41 6.27 19.62
C ALA A 260 4.82 5.67 19.49
N THR A 261 4.98 4.40 19.84
CA THR A 261 6.24 3.66 19.71
C THR A 261 6.55 3.20 18.28
N GLN A 262 5.56 3.20 17.40
CA GLN A 262 5.67 2.87 15.98
C GLN A 262 4.78 3.79 15.14
N GLY A 263 5.15 4.00 13.87
CA GLY A 263 4.43 4.82 12.92
C GLY A 263 3.51 4.02 12.00
N SER A 264 2.89 4.74 11.06
CA SER A 264 2.16 4.19 9.92
C SER A 264 2.64 4.85 8.63
N VAL A 265 2.96 4.06 7.60
CA VAL A 265 3.14 4.58 6.24
C VAL A 265 1.83 5.17 5.74
N ILE A 266 1.86 6.38 5.19
CA ILE A 266 0.67 7.07 4.66
C ILE A 266 0.76 7.38 3.16
N VAL A 267 1.97 7.45 2.60
CA VAL A 267 2.26 7.60 1.15
C VAL A 267 3.55 6.82 0.84
N GLY A 268 3.65 6.19 -0.33
CA GLY A 268 4.84 5.42 -0.75
C GLY A 268 4.88 3.99 -0.18
N GLY A 269 6.09 3.47 0.05
CA GLY A 269 6.31 2.18 0.72
C GLY A 269 6.18 0.92 -0.16
N ASN A 270 6.41 1.03 -1.48
CA ASN A 270 6.12 -0.05 -2.43
C ASN A 270 7.18 -0.30 -3.54
N GLY A 271 8.46 0.07 -3.37
CA GLY A 271 9.57 -0.28 -4.29
C GLY A 271 10.18 0.89 -5.09
N LYS A 272 10.69 0.64 -6.32
CA LYS A 272 11.18 1.65 -7.28
C LYS A 272 10.61 1.42 -8.71
N GLY A 273 9.97 2.44 -9.31
CA GLY A 273 9.29 2.40 -10.61
C GLY A 273 8.27 3.54 -10.81
N GLU A 274 7.97 3.89 -12.07
CA GLU A 274 7.30 5.14 -12.49
C GLU A 274 5.75 5.09 -12.48
N GLN A 275 5.08 4.64 -11.41
CA GLN A 275 3.59 4.58 -11.35
C GLN A 275 2.98 5.23 -10.10
N SER A 276 1.66 5.49 -10.15
CA SER A 276 0.95 6.24 -9.12
C SER A 276 0.93 5.48 -7.78
N ASN A 277 1.44 6.13 -6.73
CA ASN A 277 1.63 5.57 -5.38
C ASN A 277 2.48 4.29 -5.30
N GLN A 278 3.11 3.83 -6.40
CA GLN A 278 3.59 2.46 -6.46
C GLN A 278 4.61 2.14 -7.56
N LEU A 279 5.40 1.10 -7.27
CA LEU A 279 6.76 0.97 -7.77
C LEU A 279 7.29 -0.51 -7.77
N ASN A 280 6.61 -1.61 -8.18
CA ASN A 280 5.56 -1.85 -9.19
C ASN A 280 4.76 -3.17 -8.85
N GLY A 281 3.41 -3.19 -8.97
CA GLY A 281 2.44 -4.29 -8.82
C GLY A 281 1.95 -4.73 -7.41
N PRO A 282 0.65 -4.56 -7.01
CA PRO A 282 -0.28 -5.70 -6.63
C PRO A 282 -1.80 -5.65 -7.06
N ILE A 283 -2.45 -6.82 -7.42
CA ILE A 283 -3.87 -7.10 -7.91
C ILE A 283 -4.78 -7.89 -6.89
N ALA A 284 -6.11 -7.96 -7.19
CA ALA A 284 -7.28 -8.66 -6.58
C ALA A 284 -7.84 -8.24 -5.16
N PHE A 285 -9.10 -7.73 -5.11
CA PHE A 285 -9.85 -7.27 -3.90
C PHE A 285 -11.36 -7.59 -3.98
N PRO A 286 -12.12 -7.61 -2.86
CA PRO A 286 -13.58 -7.64 -2.86
C PRO A 286 -14.20 -6.25 -3.08
N PHE A 287 -15.47 -6.22 -3.55
CA PHE A 287 -16.16 -4.99 -3.97
C PHE A 287 -17.48 -4.70 -3.22
N VAL A 288 -18.17 -5.72 -2.71
CA VAL A 288 -19.48 -5.64 -2.03
C VAL A 288 -19.55 -6.66 -0.89
N VAL A 289 -20.27 -6.33 0.19
CA VAL A 289 -20.63 -7.26 1.28
C VAL A 289 -22.14 -7.21 1.49
N GLY A 290 -22.82 -8.36 1.43
CA GLY A 290 -24.25 -8.49 1.66
C GLY A 290 -24.56 -9.17 3.00
N LEU A 291 -25.40 -8.53 3.83
CA LEU A 291 -25.97 -9.15 5.03
C LEU A 291 -27.34 -9.76 4.69
N LEU A 292 -27.47 -11.08 4.83
CA LEU A 292 -28.66 -11.83 4.45
C LEU A 292 -29.28 -12.53 5.67
N PRO A 293 -30.61 -12.51 5.84
CA PRO A 293 -31.28 -13.14 6.98
C PRO A 293 -31.26 -14.69 6.93
N ASN A 294 -31.03 -15.29 5.77
CA ASN A 294 -31.00 -16.73 5.55
C ASN A 294 -30.24 -17.06 4.24
N ARG A 295 -30.22 -18.34 3.84
CA ARG A 295 -29.58 -18.84 2.61
C ARG A 295 -30.59 -19.37 1.57
N LEU A 296 -31.77 -18.76 1.47
CA LEU A 296 -32.81 -19.22 0.54
C LEU A 296 -32.65 -18.59 -0.86
N LYS A 297 -33.12 -19.30 -1.89
CA LYS A 297 -33.09 -18.87 -3.29
C LYS A 297 -33.63 -17.44 -3.49
N GLY A 298 -34.79 -17.13 -2.91
CA GLY A 298 -35.40 -15.79 -3.02
C GLY A 298 -34.55 -14.67 -2.41
N THR A 299 -33.84 -14.95 -1.31
CA THR A 299 -33.00 -13.97 -0.62
C THR A 299 -31.71 -13.67 -1.39
N TYR A 300 -31.08 -14.67 -2.03
CA TYR A 300 -29.96 -14.43 -2.95
C TYR A 300 -30.40 -13.70 -4.22
N HIS A 301 -31.54 -14.07 -4.81
CA HIS A 301 -32.09 -13.41 -6.01
C HIS A 301 -32.40 -11.92 -5.75
N PHE A 302 -33.04 -11.61 -4.62
CA PHE A 302 -33.27 -10.23 -4.19
C PHE A 302 -31.96 -9.44 -4.07
N MET A 303 -30.95 -9.98 -3.37
CA MET A 303 -29.64 -9.34 -3.22
C MET A 303 -28.95 -9.04 -4.57
N PHE A 304 -28.99 -9.97 -5.54
CA PHE A 304 -28.40 -9.74 -6.85
C PHE A 304 -29.20 -8.75 -7.71
N ASN A 305 -30.52 -8.69 -7.57
CA ASN A 305 -31.34 -7.69 -8.26
C ASN A 305 -31.11 -6.27 -7.69
N GLU A 306 -31.01 -6.11 -6.38
CA GLU A 306 -30.62 -4.84 -5.76
C GLU A 306 -29.21 -4.41 -6.21
N LEU A 307 -28.24 -5.33 -6.24
CA LEU A 307 -26.89 -5.04 -6.76
C LEU A 307 -26.91 -4.60 -8.23
N LYS A 308 -27.72 -5.23 -9.08
CA LYS A 308 -27.92 -4.82 -10.49
C LYS A 308 -28.57 -3.44 -10.58
N SER A 309 -29.58 -3.16 -9.76
CA SER A 309 -30.27 -1.86 -9.69
C SER A 309 -29.30 -0.73 -9.32
N ILE A 310 -28.50 -0.91 -8.25
CA ILE A 310 -27.46 0.03 -7.83
C ILE A 310 -26.41 0.21 -8.93
N ALA A 311 -25.98 -0.87 -9.59
CA ALA A 311 -25.01 -0.77 -10.69
C ALA A 311 -25.55 0.08 -11.86
N VAL A 312 -26.82 -0.11 -12.26
CA VAL A 312 -27.47 0.70 -13.30
C VAL A 312 -27.56 2.17 -12.88
N GLN A 313 -27.95 2.47 -11.64
CA GLN A 313 -27.97 3.85 -11.10
C GLN A 313 -26.57 4.50 -11.12
N MET A 314 -25.51 3.72 -10.88
CA MET A 314 -24.11 4.15 -10.95
C MET A 314 -23.51 4.13 -12.37
N GLN A 315 -24.32 3.90 -13.41
CA GLN A 315 -23.87 3.76 -14.82
C GLN A 315 -22.85 2.62 -15.04
N MET A 316 -22.84 1.62 -14.16
CA MET A 316 -21.95 0.46 -14.21
C MET A 316 -22.64 -0.76 -14.83
N ASN A 317 -21.96 -1.44 -15.77
CA ASN A 317 -22.48 -2.67 -16.36
C ASN A 317 -22.22 -3.89 -15.43
N CYS A 318 -23.29 -4.50 -14.91
CA CYS A 318 -23.23 -5.66 -14.00
C CYS A 318 -23.31 -7.02 -14.73
N THR A 319 -22.59 -7.19 -15.85
CA THR A 319 -22.48 -8.47 -16.58
C THR A 319 -21.08 -9.09 -16.41
N PRO A 320 -20.82 -9.87 -15.33
CA PRO A 320 -19.53 -10.52 -15.13
C PRO A 320 -19.27 -11.59 -16.19
N LYS A 321 -18.08 -11.58 -16.81
CA LYS A 321 -17.69 -12.62 -17.79
C LYS A 321 -17.50 -14.00 -17.18
N SER A 322 -17.16 -14.07 -15.89
CA SER A 322 -17.06 -15.32 -15.14
C SER A 322 -17.43 -15.14 -13.67
N ILE A 323 -17.95 -16.20 -13.05
CA ILE A 323 -18.35 -16.21 -11.62
C ILE A 323 -17.74 -17.43 -10.93
N MET A 324 -16.99 -17.17 -9.85
CA MET A 324 -16.49 -18.20 -8.94
C MET A 324 -17.28 -18.17 -7.63
N SER A 325 -17.78 -19.33 -7.19
CA SER A 325 -18.58 -19.46 -5.97
C SER A 325 -18.35 -20.81 -5.28
N GLY A 326 -18.96 -20.99 -4.11
CA GLY A 326 -19.01 -22.28 -3.41
C GLY A 326 -20.26 -23.08 -3.76
N PHE A 327 -20.23 -24.39 -3.53
CA PHE A 327 -21.33 -25.34 -3.78
C PHE A 327 -22.49 -25.21 -2.78
N GLU A 328 -23.02 -24.00 -2.56
CA GLU A 328 -24.26 -23.79 -1.82
C GLU A 328 -25.44 -23.84 -2.82
N PRO A 329 -26.37 -24.80 -2.72
CA PRO A 329 -27.38 -25.04 -3.76
C PRO A 329 -28.27 -23.85 -4.11
N CYS A 330 -28.66 -23.00 -3.15
CA CYS A 330 -29.53 -21.85 -3.43
C CYS A 330 -28.78 -20.76 -4.22
N LEU A 331 -27.60 -20.37 -3.75
CA LEU A 331 -26.69 -19.46 -4.45
C LEU A 331 -26.33 -20.00 -5.84
N LEU A 332 -26.02 -21.30 -5.95
CA LEU A 332 -25.71 -21.94 -7.22
C LEU A 332 -26.89 -21.87 -8.20
N ALA A 333 -28.12 -22.13 -7.73
CA ALA A 333 -29.31 -22.03 -8.57
C ALA A 333 -29.59 -20.59 -9.03
N VAL A 334 -29.45 -19.60 -8.14
CA VAL A 334 -29.63 -18.17 -8.49
C VAL A 334 -28.56 -17.70 -9.47
N VAL A 335 -27.29 -18.03 -9.26
CA VAL A 335 -26.22 -17.65 -10.18
C VAL A 335 -26.44 -18.24 -11.59
N THR A 336 -27.07 -19.42 -11.71
CA THR A 336 -27.46 -19.99 -13.01
C THR A 336 -28.58 -19.19 -13.68
N THR A 337 -29.63 -18.80 -12.95
CA THR A 337 -30.77 -18.06 -13.53
C THR A 337 -30.46 -16.60 -13.82
N ASP A 338 -29.63 -15.98 -12.99
CA ASP A 338 -29.49 -14.52 -12.93
C ASP A 338 -28.31 -13.98 -13.76
N PHE A 339 -27.39 -14.86 -14.16
CA PHE A 339 -26.15 -14.52 -14.89
C PHE A 339 -25.84 -15.55 -15.99
N VAL A 340 -26.85 -15.86 -16.81
CA VAL A 340 -26.85 -16.92 -17.85
C VAL A 340 -25.63 -16.87 -18.80
N THR A 341 -25.07 -15.69 -19.04
CA THR A 341 -23.92 -15.48 -19.95
C THR A 341 -22.53 -15.61 -19.31
N ALA A 342 -22.44 -15.85 -18.00
CA ALA A 342 -21.17 -15.89 -17.27
C ALA A 342 -20.54 -17.30 -17.27
N THR A 343 -19.28 -17.43 -17.65
CA THR A 343 -18.53 -18.70 -17.52
C THR A 343 -18.39 -19.07 -16.05
N ARG A 344 -18.92 -20.24 -15.65
CA ARG A 344 -18.95 -20.68 -14.26
C ARG A 344 -17.65 -21.37 -13.87
N THR A 345 -17.27 -21.31 -12.60
CA THR A 345 -16.10 -22.03 -12.07
C THR A 345 -16.31 -22.32 -10.59
N SER A 346 -16.38 -23.59 -10.20
CA SER A 346 -16.47 -23.94 -8.77
C SER A 346 -15.10 -24.11 -8.12
N TYR A 347 -15.07 -24.03 -6.79
CA TYR A 347 -13.86 -23.87 -6.02
C TYR A 347 -13.16 -25.20 -5.65
N CYS A 348 -11.90 -25.36 -6.09
CA CYS A 348 -11.03 -26.50 -5.79
C CYS A 348 -11.03 -26.98 -4.32
N PHE A 349 -11.00 -26.06 -3.35
CA PHE A 349 -10.87 -26.45 -1.94
C PHE A 349 -12.13 -27.18 -1.48
N HIS A 350 -13.32 -26.67 -1.79
CA HIS A 350 -14.58 -27.32 -1.42
C HIS A 350 -14.75 -28.67 -2.12
N PHE A 351 -14.32 -28.85 -3.38
CA PHE A 351 -14.29 -30.16 -4.04
C PHE A 351 -13.45 -31.16 -3.24
N THR A 352 -12.18 -30.83 -2.93
CA THR A 352 -11.33 -31.71 -2.09
C THR A 352 -11.87 -31.92 -0.67
N GLN A 353 -12.54 -30.93 -0.08
CA GLN A 353 -13.08 -30.99 1.27
C GLN A 353 -14.39 -31.81 1.34
N ALA A 354 -15.19 -31.80 0.28
CA ALA A 354 -16.40 -32.62 0.16
C ALA A 354 -16.03 -34.10 -0.02
N ILE A 355 -15.04 -34.41 -0.88
CA ILE A 355 -14.46 -35.75 -1.01
C ILE A 355 -13.86 -36.20 0.33
N TYR A 356 -13.11 -35.34 1.03
CA TYR A 356 -12.59 -35.68 2.37
C TYR A 356 -13.70 -35.91 3.41
N ARG A 357 -14.80 -35.13 3.37
CA ARG A 357 -16.00 -35.38 4.19
C ARG A 357 -16.78 -36.62 3.76
N ALA A 358 -16.64 -37.10 2.53
CA ALA A 358 -17.20 -38.38 2.10
C ALA A 358 -16.37 -39.54 2.66
N ILE A 359 -15.04 -39.51 2.49
CA ILE A 359 -14.07 -40.42 3.14
C ILE A 359 -14.31 -40.53 4.65
N GLN A 360 -14.67 -39.42 5.30
CA GLN A 360 -15.08 -39.42 6.72
C GLN A 360 -16.42 -40.12 6.99
N ARG A 361 -17.43 -39.92 6.13
CA ARG A 361 -18.77 -40.52 6.27
C ARG A 361 -18.78 -42.03 5.98
N VAL A 362 -18.04 -42.49 4.97
CA VAL A 362 -17.91 -43.93 4.63
C VAL A 362 -16.86 -44.66 5.48
N GLY A 363 -16.51 -44.15 6.66
CA GLY A 363 -15.60 -44.80 7.62
C GLY A 363 -14.10 -44.83 7.23
N LEU A 364 -13.73 -44.53 5.98
CA LEU A 364 -12.37 -44.64 5.43
C LEU A 364 -11.31 -43.70 6.00
N SER A 365 -11.59 -42.96 7.07
CA SER A 365 -10.65 -42.02 7.72
C SER A 365 -9.34 -42.68 8.15
N THR A 366 -9.38 -43.90 8.69
CA THR A 366 -8.18 -44.64 9.13
C THR A 366 -7.40 -45.15 7.91
N SER A 367 -8.10 -45.79 6.96
CA SER A 367 -7.50 -46.32 5.73
C SER A 367 -6.86 -45.23 4.87
N TYR A 368 -7.49 -44.06 4.72
CA TYR A 368 -6.91 -42.91 4.02
C TYR A 368 -5.60 -42.41 4.65
N ASN A 369 -5.42 -42.59 5.96
CA ASN A 369 -4.18 -42.21 6.64
C ASN A 369 -3.11 -43.32 6.57
N ASN A 370 -3.51 -44.59 6.68
CA ASN A 370 -2.59 -45.71 6.96
C ASN A 370 -2.43 -46.73 5.81
N ASN A 371 -3.21 -46.63 4.73
CA ASN A 371 -3.11 -47.48 3.54
C ASN A 371 -2.83 -46.61 2.31
N ASP A 372 -1.69 -46.84 1.65
CA ASP A 372 -1.24 -45.98 0.55
C ASP A 372 -2.06 -46.14 -0.73
N GLY A 373 -2.63 -47.33 -1.01
CA GLY A 373 -3.54 -47.53 -2.16
C GLY A 373 -4.84 -46.73 -2.00
N VAL A 374 -5.46 -46.78 -0.81
CA VAL A 374 -6.63 -45.95 -0.48
C VAL A 374 -6.25 -44.46 -0.52
N ASN A 375 -5.07 -44.08 -0.02
CA ASN A 375 -4.61 -42.70 -0.06
C ASN A 375 -4.40 -42.18 -1.50
N GLN A 376 -3.73 -42.97 -2.34
CA GLN A 376 -3.44 -42.66 -3.74
C GLN A 376 -4.73 -42.53 -4.54
N TYR A 377 -5.67 -43.48 -4.42
CA TYR A 377 -6.98 -43.41 -5.07
C TYR A 377 -7.75 -42.15 -4.65
N CYS A 378 -7.86 -41.87 -3.35
CA CYS A 378 -8.53 -40.67 -2.86
C CYS A 378 -7.86 -39.36 -3.34
N ARG A 379 -6.53 -39.37 -3.55
CA ARG A 379 -5.79 -38.23 -4.14
C ARG A 379 -5.98 -38.14 -5.65
N LYS A 380 -6.16 -39.26 -6.36
CA LYS A 380 -6.57 -39.30 -7.77
C LYS A 380 -7.99 -38.72 -7.95
N LEU A 381 -9.00 -39.15 -7.18
CA LEU A 381 -10.34 -38.51 -7.19
C LEU A 381 -10.25 -36.98 -7.04
N MET A 382 -9.46 -36.51 -6.06
CA MET A 382 -9.24 -35.09 -5.85
C MET A 382 -8.48 -34.40 -7.00
N ALA A 383 -7.66 -35.12 -7.76
CA ALA A 383 -6.83 -34.59 -8.86
C ALA A 383 -7.59 -34.47 -10.19
N LEU A 384 -8.68 -35.21 -10.42
CA LEU A 384 -9.49 -35.16 -11.65
C LEU A 384 -9.86 -33.73 -12.07
N ARG A 385 -10.12 -32.83 -11.12
CA ARG A 385 -10.42 -31.41 -11.39
C ARG A 385 -9.32 -30.66 -12.18
N LEU A 386 -8.10 -31.21 -12.26
CA LEU A 386 -6.97 -30.65 -13.00
C LEU A 386 -6.86 -31.18 -14.44
N PHE A 387 -7.72 -32.12 -14.85
CA PHE A 387 -7.78 -32.66 -16.20
C PHE A 387 -8.66 -31.80 -17.13
N PRO A 388 -8.39 -31.81 -18.44
CA PRO A 388 -9.33 -31.31 -19.46
C PRO A 388 -10.66 -32.06 -19.38
N GLU A 389 -11.77 -31.33 -19.48
CA GLU A 389 -13.14 -31.84 -19.37
C GLU A 389 -13.38 -33.09 -20.25
N ALA A 390 -12.98 -33.03 -21.51
CA ALA A 390 -13.20 -34.08 -22.52
C ALA A 390 -12.49 -35.43 -22.28
N ILE A 391 -11.65 -35.55 -21.24
CA ILE A 391 -11.00 -36.83 -20.87
C ILE A 391 -11.28 -37.28 -19.43
N ILE A 392 -12.09 -36.54 -18.66
CA ILE A 392 -12.32 -36.85 -17.24
C ILE A 392 -13.06 -38.19 -17.04
N GLU A 393 -14.08 -38.48 -17.83
CA GLU A 393 -14.86 -39.74 -17.75
C GLU A 393 -13.98 -40.94 -18.11
N ASN A 394 -13.36 -40.93 -19.30
CA ASN A 394 -12.46 -41.99 -19.75
C ASN A 394 -11.33 -42.28 -18.76
N THR A 395 -10.73 -41.25 -18.16
CA THR A 395 -9.65 -41.43 -17.15
C THR A 395 -10.20 -41.99 -15.81
N TYR A 396 -11.44 -41.68 -15.45
CA TYR A 396 -12.10 -42.23 -14.26
C TYR A 396 -12.44 -43.71 -14.46
N ASP A 397 -12.95 -44.08 -15.62
CA ASP A 397 -13.27 -45.47 -15.96
C ASP A 397 -12.00 -46.33 -16.12
N GLU A 398 -10.92 -45.79 -16.71
CA GLU A 398 -9.61 -46.44 -16.74
C GLU A 398 -9.06 -46.69 -15.32
N LEU A 399 -9.20 -45.72 -14.41
CA LEU A 399 -8.84 -45.87 -13.00
C LEU A 399 -9.66 -46.95 -12.28
N ILE A 400 -10.94 -47.13 -12.65
CA ILE A 400 -11.78 -48.20 -12.10
C ILE A 400 -11.41 -49.56 -12.69
N ALA A 401 -11.19 -49.64 -14.00
CA ALA A 401 -10.84 -50.88 -14.70
C ALA A 401 -9.47 -51.44 -14.28
N THR A 402 -8.52 -50.58 -13.95
CA THR A 402 -7.17 -50.95 -13.48
C THR A 402 -7.07 -51.21 -11.97
N MET A 403 -8.16 -51.04 -11.21
CA MET A 403 -8.15 -51.18 -9.75
C MET A 403 -8.34 -52.64 -9.30
N SER A 404 -7.53 -53.09 -8.33
CA SER A 404 -7.63 -54.43 -7.77
C SER A 404 -8.93 -54.64 -6.98
N ILE A 405 -9.47 -55.86 -7.02
CA ILE A 405 -10.75 -56.24 -6.39
C ILE A 405 -10.78 -55.85 -4.90
N ASN A 406 -9.71 -56.14 -4.16
CA ASN A 406 -9.61 -55.81 -2.74
C ASN A 406 -9.68 -54.29 -2.48
N LEU A 407 -9.10 -53.47 -3.35
CA LEU A 407 -9.12 -52.01 -3.23
C LEU A 407 -10.49 -51.45 -3.66
N ARG A 408 -11.10 -52.01 -4.71
CA ARG A 408 -12.46 -51.68 -5.18
C ARG A 408 -13.51 -51.94 -4.10
N ASN A 409 -13.46 -53.11 -3.44
CA ASN A 409 -14.38 -53.47 -2.35
C ASN A 409 -14.27 -52.50 -1.15
N VAL A 410 -13.07 -51.97 -0.87
CA VAL A 410 -12.85 -50.99 0.21
C VAL A 410 -13.32 -49.58 -0.19
N LEU A 411 -13.45 -49.28 -1.48
CA LEU A 411 -13.75 -47.93 -2.00
C LEU A 411 -15.17 -47.77 -2.55
N ASN A 412 -15.95 -48.85 -2.67
CA ASN A 412 -17.26 -48.89 -3.32
C ASN A 412 -18.15 -47.67 -2.98
N ASP A 413 -18.42 -47.45 -1.70
CA ASP A 413 -19.35 -46.42 -1.22
C ASP A 413 -18.83 -44.99 -1.49
N LEU A 414 -17.50 -44.83 -1.62
CA LEU A 414 -16.88 -43.57 -2.04
C LEU A 414 -16.98 -43.37 -3.56
N MET A 415 -16.94 -44.45 -4.35
CA MET A 415 -17.13 -44.42 -5.81
C MET A 415 -18.58 -44.07 -6.16
N GLU A 416 -19.54 -44.72 -5.52
CA GLU A 416 -20.98 -44.46 -5.67
C GLU A 416 -21.32 -43.01 -5.32
N TYR A 417 -20.86 -42.54 -4.14
CA TYR A 417 -20.92 -41.12 -3.77
C TYR A 417 -20.29 -40.20 -4.84
N PHE A 418 -19.16 -40.59 -5.44
CA PHE A 418 -18.47 -39.75 -6.42
C PHE A 418 -19.23 -39.68 -7.76
N GLN A 419 -19.81 -40.80 -8.21
CA GLN A 419 -20.63 -40.87 -9.41
C GLN A 419 -21.94 -40.09 -9.26
N GLU A 420 -22.66 -40.30 -8.16
CA GLU A 420 -23.89 -39.56 -7.89
C GLU A 420 -23.67 -38.05 -7.79
N GLU A 421 -22.72 -37.60 -6.97
CA GLU A 421 -22.56 -36.16 -6.71
C GLU A 421 -21.85 -35.44 -7.86
N TRP A 422 -20.70 -35.94 -8.33
CA TRP A 422 -19.83 -35.15 -9.21
C TRP A 422 -20.11 -35.35 -10.69
N PHE A 423 -20.51 -36.54 -11.11
CA PHE A 423 -20.93 -36.77 -12.49
C PHE A 423 -22.42 -36.42 -12.69
N LEU A 424 -23.33 -37.02 -11.92
CA LEU A 424 -24.78 -36.86 -12.15
C LEU A 424 -25.36 -35.54 -11.62
N LYS A 425 -25.16 -35.20 -10.33
CA LYS A 425 -25.85 -34.05 -9.69
C LYS A 425 -25.19 -32.70 -9.96
N VAL A 426 -23.84 -32.64 -9.99
CA VAL A 426 -23.09 -31.38 -10.16
C VAL A 426 -22.56 -31.18 -11.59
N SER A 427 -22.30 -32.24 -12.37
CA SER A 427 -21.68 -32.21 -13.70
C SER A 427 -20.23 -31.68 -13.73
N ILE A 428 -19.40 -32.30 -14.59
CA ILE A 428 -17.96 -32.00 -14.77
C ILE A 428 -17.71 -30.53 -15.02
N SER A 429 -18.49 -29.94 -15.93
CA SER A 429 -18.46 -28.53 -16.34
C SER A 429 -18.46 -27.52 -15.19
N GLN A 430 -19.01 -27.90 -14.02
CA GLN A 430 -19.06 -27.03 -12.86
C GLN A 430 -17.80 -27.11 -11.99
N TRP A 431 -17.07 -28.23 -11.94
CA TRP A 431 -16.00 -28.47 -10.95
C TRP A 431 -14.59 -28.67 -11.52
N TYR A 432 -14.41 -28.86 -12.83
CA TYR A 432 -13.07 -28.84 -13.43
C TYR A 432 -12.45 -27.43 -13.43
N VAL A 433 -11.12 -27.36 -13.38
CA VAL A 433 -10.34 -26.10 -13.33
C VAL A 433 -9.08 -26.11 -14.21
N HIS A 434 -9.02 -27.01 -15.19
CA HIS A 434 -7.89 -27.10 -16.13
C HIS A 434 -7.71 -25.78 -16.90
N GLY A 435 -6.46 -25.42 -17.21
CA GLY A 435 -6.12 -24.14 -17.86
C GLY A 435 -6.36 -22.86 -17.03
N MET A 436 -7.17 -22.90 -15.96
CA MET A 436 -7.62 -21.69 -15.28
C MET A 436 -6.51 -20.99 -14.48
N ASN A 437 -6.40 -19.66 -14.63
CA ASN A 437 -5.39 -18.80 -13.97
C ASN A 437 -5.61 -18.62 -12.46
N MET A 438 -6.86 -18.69 -12.01
CA MET A 438 -7.25 -18.71 -10.59
C MET A 438 -8.08 -19.96 -10.33
N ARG A 439 -7.53 -20.88 -9.53
CA ARG A 439 -8.16 -22.17 -9.19
C ARG A 439 -8.71 -22.17 -7.75
N THR A 440 -8.50 -21.08 -7.01
CA THR A 440 -8.71 -21.03 -5.55
C THR A 440 -9.20 -19.67 -5.07
N ASN A 441 -10.30 -19.64 -4.31
CA ASN A 441 -10.83 -18.44 -3.64
C ASN A 441 -10.11 -18.13 -2.31
N ASN A 442 -8.78 -18.28 -2.28
CA ASN A 442 -7.97 -18.03 -1.08
C ASN A 442 -8.10 -16.59 -0.57
N ASN A 443 -8.48 -15.64 -1.43
CA ASN A 443 -8.66 -14.24 -1.05
C ASN A 443 -9.92 -14.05 -0.19
N ALA A 444 -11.04 -14.72 -0.52
CA ALA A 444 -12.22 -14.69 0.34
C ALA A 444 -12.03 -15.54 1.60
N GLU A 445 -11.40 -16.73 1.52
CA GLU A 445 -11.11 -17.52 2.73
C GLU A 445 -10.14 -16.80 3.69
N ALA A 446 -9.10 -16.15 3.17
CA ALA A 446 -8.21 -15.33 3.99
C ALA A 446 -8.91 -14.08 4.57
N PHE A 447 -9.85 -13.48 3.83
CA PHE A 447 -10.72 -12.44 4.37
C PHE A 447 -11.59 -12.98 5.50
N HIS A 448 -12.36 -14.05 5.30
CA HIS A 448 -13.23 -14.63 6.33
C HIS A 448 -12.43 -15.07 7.57
N SER A 449 -11.24 -15.65 7.38
CA SER A 449 -10.32 -15.99 8.48
C SER A 449 -9.87 -14.74 9.24
N ARG A 450 -9.35 -13.72 8.55
CA ARG A 450 -8.95 -12.43 9.17
C ARG A 450 -10.12 -11.75 9.88
N PHE A 451 -11.30 -11.76 9.27
CA PHE A 451 -12.51 -11.15 9.79
C PHE A 451 -12.92 -11.82 11.11
N ASN A 452 -13.02 -13.15 11.13
CA ASN A 452 -13.35 -13.92 12.33
C ASN A 452 -12.30 -13.73 13.43
N HIS A 453 -11.00 -13.68 13.08
CA HIS A 453 -9.91 -13.36 14.02
C HIS A 453 -9.94 -11.92 14.56
N ARG A 454 -10.56 -10.97 13.84
CA ARG A 454 -10.78 -9.58 14.30
C ARG A 454 -12.01 -9.46 15.18
N VAL A 455 -13.09 -10.18 14.85
CA VAL A 455 -14.37 -10.17 15.59
C VAL A 455 -14.27 -10.91 16.93
N GLN A 456 -13.54 -12.03 16.98
CA GLN A 456 -13.26 -12.86 18.17
C GLN A 456 -14.46 -13.47 18.93
N VAL A 457 -15.69 -13.06 18.63
CA VAL A 457 -16.92 -13.63 19.19
C VAL A 457 -17.79 -14.28 18.11
N ASN A 458 -18.43 -15.40 18.43
CA ASN A 458 -19.27 -16.15 17.48
C ASN A 458 -20.57 -15.42 17.10
N HIS A 459 -21.09 -14.59 18.00
CA HIS A 459 -22.34 -13.85 17.84
C HIS A 459 -22.16 -12.39 18.32
N PRO A 460 -21.46 -11.54 17.55
CA PRO A 460 -21.40 -10.11 17.85
C PRO A 460 -22.79 -9.49 17.73
N ASN A 461 -23.09 -8.50 18.58
CA ASN A 461 -24.27 -7.65 18.36
C ASN A 461 -24.10 -6.85 17.05
N ILE A 462 -25.22 -6.39 16.48
CA ILE A 462 -25.22 -5.75 15.16
C ILE A 462 -24.34 -4.49 15.08
N TRP A 463 -24.25 -3.71 16.16
CA TRP A 463 -23.43 -2.49 16.20
C TRP A 463 -21.94 -2.80 16.18
N SER A 464 -21.48 -3.74 17.02
CA SER A 464 -20.09 -4.21 17.00
C SER A 464 -19.75 -4.89 15.67
N PHE A 465 -20.67 -5.65 15.07
CA PHE A 465 -20.48 -6.23 13.75
C PHE A 465 -20.32 -5.17 12.64
N ILE A 466 -21.14 -4.11 12.67
CA ILE A 466 -21.01 -2.96 11.77
C ILE A 466 -19.67 -2.24 11.97
N GLN A 467 -19.20 -2.06 13.21
CA GLN A 467 -17.88 -1.48 13.49
C GLN A 467 -16.74 -2.34 12.93
N PHE A 468 -16.81 -3.67 13.04
CA PHE A 468 -15.83 -4.57 12.42
C PHE A 468 -15.89 -4.52 10.88
N LEU A 469 -17.10 -4.45 10.29
CA LEU A 469 -17.26 -4.21 8.85
C LEU A 469 -16.63 -2.88 8.42
N GLN A 470 -16.89 -1.77 9.12
CA GLN A 470 -16.30 -0.46 8.82
C GLN A 470 -14.76 -0.48 8.96
N GLY A 471 -14.21 -1.21 9.94
CA GLY A 471 -12.76 -1.42 10.08
C GLY A 471 -12.12 -2.24 8.93
N GLU A 472 -12.90 -3.08 8.26
CA GLU A 472 -12.48 -3.84 7.08
C GLU A 472 -12.81 -3.09 5.78
N GLU A 473 -13.88 -2.32 5.71
CA GLU A 473 -14.22 -1.38 4.63
C GLU A 473 -13.11 -0.33 4.46
N ASN A 474 -12.59 0.23 5.55
CA ASN A 474 -11.40 1.11 5.49
C ASN A 474 -10.19 0.35 4.94
N SER A 475 -9.99 -0.91 5.35
CA SER A 475 -8.92 -1.78 4.80
C SER A 475 -9.14 -2.04 3.29
N PHE A 476 -10.39 -2.16 2.85
CA PHE A 476 -10.79 -2.31 1.45
C PHE A 476 -10.79 -1.01 0.66
N HIS A 477 -10.88 0.15 1.30
CA HIS A 477 -10.63 1.44 0.67
C HIS A 477 -9.15 1.61 0.36
N HIS A 478 -8.27 1.43 1.35
CA HIS A 478 -6.81 1.44 1.14
C HIS A 478 -6.38 0.47 0.06
N MET A 479 -7.02 -0.71 0.03
CA MET A 479 -6.90 -1.62 -1.10
C MET A 479 -7.49 -1.02 -2.38
N ARG A 480 -8.80 -0.79 -2.55
CA ARG A 480 -9.41 -0.31 -3.82
C ARG A 480 -8.68 0.90 -4.45
N ILE A 481 -8.14 1.79 -3.61
CA ILE A 481 -7.24 2.89 -3.97
C ILE A 481 -6.03 2.43 -4.80
N GLN A 482 -5.42 1.30 -4.43
CA GLN A 482 -4.32 0.66 -5.14
C GLN A 482 -4.71 0.23 -6.57
N PHE A 483 -5.90 -0.31 -6.86
CA PHE A 483 -6.19 -0.74 -8.26
C PHE A 483 -6.57 0.37 -9.21
N SER A 484 -7.29 1.40 -8.74
CA SER A 484 -7.51 2.58 -9.59
C SER A 484 -6.21 3.35 -9.86
N ALA A 485 -5.12 3.05 -9.12
CA ALA A 485 -3.76 3.47 -9.42
C ALA A 485 -2.95 2.48 -10.32
N GLY A 486 -3.55 1.37 -10.78
CA GLY A 486 -3.03 0.50 -11.85
C GLY A 486 -2.42 -0.86 -11.47
N LEU A 487 -2.55 -1.30 -10.22
CA LEU A 487 -1.58 -2.24 -9.63
C LEU A 487 -1.89 -3.75 -9.82
N GLY A 488 -0.85 -4.60 -10.01
CA GLY A 488 -0.92 -6.03 -10.43
C GLY A 488 -0.08 -7.08 -9.63
N PRO A 489 -0.48 -8.37 -9.56
CA PRO A 489 -0.74 -9.25 -8.38
C PRO A 489 0.01 -9.07 -7.05
N ARG A 490 -0.68 -9.15 -5.87
CA ARG A 490 0.00 -9.56 -4.60
C ARG A 490 0.65 -10.91 -4.94
N PRO A 491 1.99 -11.03 -5.00
CA PRO A 491 2.60 -12.09 -5.79
C PRO A 491 2.24 -13.46 -5.20
N LYS A 492 1.84 -14.40 -6.08
CA LYS A 492 1.55 -15.78 -5.67
C LYS A 492 2.76 -16.31 -4.90
N GLN A 493 2.56 -16.81 -3.69
CA GLN A 493 3.65 -17.38 -2.87
C GLN A 493 4.48 -18.37 -3.68
N ALA A 494 5.80 -18.42 -3.48
CA ALA A 494 6.71 -19.26 -4.26
C ALA A 494 6.25 -20.73 -4.35
N LYS A 495 5.67 -21.27 -3.27
CA LYS A 495 5.04 -22.60 -3.23
C LYS A 495 3.89 -22.77 -4.23
N ALA A 496 3.03 -21.76 -4.38
CA ALA A 496 1.94 -21.77 -5.35
C ALA A 496 2.43 -21.63 -6.80
N ILE A 497 3.50 -20.85 -7.04
CA ILE A 497 4.16 -20.76 -8.36
C ILE A 497 4.81 -22.12 -8.72
N ALA A 498 5.50 -22.76 -7.77
CA ALA A 498 6.10 -24.07 -7.98
C ALA A 498 5.06 -25.17 -8.26
N ILE A 499 3.93 -25.16 -7.53
CA ILE A 499 2.79 -26.06 -7.79
C ILE A 499 2.21 -25.83 -9.19
N GLN A 500 2.02 -24.57 -9.59
CA GLN A 500 1.52 -24.20 -10.91
C GLN A 500 2.46 -24.73 -12.02
N ARG A 501 3.75 -24.40 -11.96
CA ARG A 501 4.78 -24.91 -12.90
C ARG A 501 4.82 -26.44 -12.98
N ARG A 502 4.60 -27.15 -11.86
CA ARG A 502 4.59 -28.63 -11.86
C ARG A 502 3.34 -29.19 -12.56
N ILE A 503 2.17 -28.57 -12.42
CA ILE A 503 0.96 -28.94 -13.17
C ILE A 503 1.17 -28.68 -14.67
N ASP A 504 1.73 -27.51 -15.01
CA ASP A 504 1.89 -27.10 -16.41
C ASP A 504 2.94 -27.97 -17.14
N ASN A 505 4.06 -28.31 -16.47
CA ASN A 505 5.06 -29.25 -17.00
C ASN A 505 4.50 -30.68 -17.19
N LEU A 506 3.62 -31.15 -16.29
CA LEU A 506 2.96 -32.44 -16.45
C LEU A 506 1.96 -32.41 -17.61
N GLY A 507 1.16 -31.34 -17.73
CA GLY A 507 0.22 -31.15 -18.84
C GLY A 507 0.96 -31.11 -20.18
N LYS A 508 2.07 -30.36 -20.27
CA LYS A 508 2.92 -30.36 -21.45
C LYS A 508 3.42 -31.76 -21.79
N ARG A 509 3.99 -32.53 -20.84
CA ARG A 509 4.44 -33.90 -21.11
C ARG A 509 3.34 -34.81 -21.63
N TYR A 510 2.09 -34.64 -21.16
CA TYR A 510 0.95 -35.41 -21.64
C TYR A 510 0.56 -35.02 -23.08
N TYR A 511 0.48 -33.72 -23.39
CA TYR A 511 0.18 -33.22 -24.74
C TYR A 511 1.31 -33.48 -25.76
N ASP A 512 2.56 -33.50 -25.32
CA ASP A 512 3.73 -33.90 -26.11
C ASP A 512 3.83 -35.44 -26.28
N CYS A 513 2.81 -36.21 -25.85
CA CYS A 513 2.75 -37.68 -25.83
C CYS A 513 3.91 -38.38 -25.08
N ALA A 514 4.60 -37.67 -24.18
CA ALA A 514 5.74 -38.13 -23.39
C ALA A 514 5.37 -38.72 -22.00
N ILE A 515 4.08 -38.84 -21.72
CA ILE A 515 3.43 -39.68 -20.68
C ILE A 515 2.01 -40.05 -21.12
N ASN A 516 1.50 -41.20 -20.67
CA ASN A 516 0.09 -41.58 -20.84
C ASN A 516 -0.85 -40.91 -19.82
N ALA A 517 -2.16 -41.15 -19.94
CA ALA A 517 -3.18 -40.55 -19.08
C ALA A 517 -3.03 -40.94 -17.60
N MET A 518 -2.70 -42.20 -17.30
CA MET A 518 -2.52 -42.70 -15.93
C MET A 518 -1.22 -42.21 -15.28
N GLU A 519 -0.13 -42.09 -16.04
CA GLU A 519 1.11 -41.44 -15.59
C GLU A 519 0.90 -39.94 -15.29
N TYR A 520 0.13 -39.24 -16.13
CA TYR A 520 -0.30 -37.87 -15.88
C TYR A 520 -1.16 -37.79 -14.60
N PHE A 521 -2.05 -38.78 -14.40
CA PHE A 521 -2.92 -38.87 -13.23
C PHE A 521 -2.14 -39.05 -11.92
N ASP A 522 -1.16 -39.96 -11.90
CA ASP A 522 -0.27 -40.14 -10.76
C ASP A 522 0.54 -38.87 -10.49
N GLY A 523 1.14 -38.29 -11.53
CA GLY A 523 1.89 -37.04 -11.44
C GLY A 523 1.09 -35.89 -10.78
N LEU A 524 -0.20 -35.76 -11.13
CA LEU A 524 -1.13 -34.80 -10.53
C LEU A 524 -1.59 -35.20 -9.12
N SER A 525 -1.79 -36.49 -8.84
CA SER A 525 -2.16 -36.96 -7.50
C SER A 525 -1.11 -36.59 -6.44
N PHE A 526 0.18 -36.61 -6.82
CA PHE A 526 1.28 -36.17 -5.95
C PHE A 526 1.24 -34.68 -5.60
N ILE A 527 0.60 -33.84 -6.41
CA ILE A 527 0.43 -32.39 -6.16
C ILE A 527 -0.73 -32.13 -5.17
N VAL A 528 -1.74 -33.00 -5.13
CA VAL A 528 -2.78 -32.95 -4.10
C VAL A 528 -2.16 -33.37 -2.76
N ALA A 529 -2.07 -32.45 -1.80
CA ALA A 529 -1.57 -32.75 -0.46
C ALA A 529 -2.51 -33.70 0.30
N LYS A 530 -1.94 -34.69 1.01
CA LYS A 530 -2.66 -35.57 1.95
C LYS A 530 -3.24 -34.70 3.07
N ARG A 531 -4.58 -34.64 3.21
CA ARG A 531 -5.21 -33.92 4.31
C ARG A 531 -4.95 -34.67 5.62
N LYS A 532 -4.45 -33.98 6.63
CA LYS A 532 -4.40 -34.48 8.01
C LYS A 532 -5.56 -33.87 8.80
N LYS A 533 -5.81 -34.45 9.98
CA LYS A 533 -6.85 -34.01 10.92
C LYS A 533 -6.50 -32.65 11.53
#